data_AF-A0A2E0GVY4-F1
#
_entry.id   AF-A0A2E0GVY4-F1
#
_cell.length_a   1.000
_cell.length_b   1.000
_cell.length_c   1.000
_cell.angle_alpha   90.00
_cell.angle_beta   90.00
_cell.angle_gamma   90.00
#
_symmetry.space_group_name_H-M   'P 1'
#
loop_
_entity.id
_entity.type
_entity.pdbx_description
1 polymer ?
#
loop_
_entity_poly.entity_id
_entity_poly.type
_entity_poly.pdbx_seq_one_letter_code
_entity_poly.pdbx_strand_id
1 'polypeptide(L)' 'MAEFQFIVNGELVTYDKYEDIPEDFENVIKFLPDTPEPEGEDGNHTDEQHEAMAVWNERLQELMEKERARSN' A
#
# COMPACT_ATOMS: atom_id res chain seq x y z
N MET A 1 -5.61 11.21 0.94
CA MET A 1 -5.32 10.57 2.25
C MET A 1 -5.35 9.07 2.03
N ALA A 2 -4.21 8.43 2.27
CA ALA A 2 -4.08 6.99 2.16
C ALA A 2 -4.89 6.26 3.24
N GLU A 3 -5.30 5.02 2.94
CA GLU A 3 -5.99 4.13 3.87
C GLU A 3 -5.54 2.69 3.63
N PHE A 4 -5.04 2.06 4.70
CA PHE A 4 -4.60 0.68 4.68
C PHE A 4 -5.29 -0.10 5.81
N GLN A 5 -5.84 -1.27 5.52
CA GLN A 5 -6.52 -2.11 6.51
C GLN A 5 -5.93 -3.51 6.54
N PHE A 6 -5.70 -4.01 7.75
CA PHE A 6 -5.07 -5.31 7.99
C PHE A 6 -5.78 -6.04 9.12
N ILE A 7 -5.64 -7.36 9.14
CA ILE A 7 -5.91 -8.14 10.34
C ILE A 7 -4.61 -8.29 11.12
N VAL A 8 -4.60 -7.86 12.38
CA VAL A 8 -3.46 -7.96 13.29
C VAL A 8 -3.96 -8.59 14.58
N ASN A 9 -3.42 -9.76 14.96
CA ASN A 9 -3.87 -10.53 16.12
C ASN A 9 -5.39 -10.82 16.13
N GLY A 10 -5.98 -11.07 14.96
CA GLY A 10 -7.42 -11.32 14.81
C GLY A 10 -8.31 -10.08 14.81
N GLU A 11 -7.76 -8.86 14.90
CA GLU A 11 -8.52 -7.61 14.89
C GLU A 11 -8.28 -6.81 13.60
N LEU A 12 -9.33 -6.15 13.08
CA LEU A 12 -9.22 -5.24 11.95
C LEU A 12 -8.64 -3.91 12.39
N VAL A 13 -7.44 -3.59 11.93
CA VAL A 13 -6.72 -2.34 12.22
C VAL A 13 -6.61 -1.50 10.95
N THR A 14 -6.79 -0.19 11.08
CA THR A 14 -6.69 0.77 9.96
C THR A 14 -5.53 1.73 10.21
N TYR A 15 -4.71 1.94 9.19
CA TYR A 15 -3.58 2.87 9.17
C TYR A 15 -3.78 3.91 8.06
N ASP A 16 -3.46 5.15 8.35
CA ASP A 16 -3.44 6.27 7.39
C ASP A 16 -2.05 6.50 6.78
N LYS A 17 -1.01 5.87 7.36
CA LYS A 17 0.37 5.94 6.89
C LYS A 17 0.94 4.55 6.68
N TYR A 18 1.68 4.39 5.58
CA TYR A 18 2.33 3.12 5.26
C TYR A 18 3.38 2.73 6.30
N GLU A 19 4.08 3.72 6.86
CA GLU A 19 5.16 3.52 7.84
C GLU A 19 4.67 2.98 9.19
N ASP A 20 3.38 3.15 9.50
CA ASP A 20 2.78 2.67 10.74
C ASP A 20 2.32 1.20 10.64
N ILE A 21 2.36 0.62 9.43
CA ILE A 21 1.98 -0.78 9.20
C ILE A 21 3.02 -1.69 9.87
N PRO A 22 2.61 -2.59 10.78
CA PRO A 22 3.54 -3.48 11.45
C PRO A 22 4.15 -4.47 10.44
N GLU A 23 5.39 -4.91 10.71
CA GLU A 23 5.99 -6.01 9.94
C GLU A 23 5.21 -7.32 10.13
N ASP A 24 4.53 -7.44 11.27
CA ASP A 24 3.70 -8.58 11.62
C ASP A 24 2.19 -8.30 11.53
N PHE A 25 1.55 -8.85 10.50
CA PHE A 25 0.09 -8.85 10.28
C PHE A 25 -0.37 -10.15 9.61
N GLU A 26 -1.60 -10.56 9.86
CA GLU A 26 -2.15 -11.82 9.35
C GLU A 26 -2.60 -11.71 7.89
N ASN A 27 -3.39 -10.68 7.55
CA ASN A 27 -3.94 -10.51 6.19
C ASN A 27 -3.99 -9.03 5.80
N VAL A 28 -3.74 -8.74 4.52
CA VAL A 28 -4.05 -7.43 3.91
C VAL A 28 -5.52 -7.41 3.49
N ILE A 29 -6.30 -6.47 4.02
CA ILE A 29 -7.73 -6.32 3.70
C ILE A 29 -7.97 -5.21 2.69
N LYS A 30 -7.25 -4.08 2.84
CA LYS A 30 -7.40 -2.91 1.98
C LYS A 30 -6.07 -2.21 1.81
N PHE A 31 -5.75 -1.82 0.58
CA PHE A 31 -4.53 -1.08 0.26
C PHE A 31 -4.87 0.08 -0.68
N LEU A 32 -5.07 1.28 -0.12
CA LEU A 32 -5.32 2.51 -0.86
C LEU A 32 -4.23 3.54 -0.55
N PRO A 33 -3.10 3.54 -1.28
CA PRO A 33 -2.10 4.59 -1.14
C PRO A 33 -2.59 5.94 -1.66
N ASP A 34 -1.97 7.03 -1.19
CA ASP A 34 -2.19 8.36 -1.76
C ASP A 34 -1.37 8.46 -3.04
N THR A 35 -2.05 8.49 -4.19
CA THR A 35 -1.41 8.67 -5.50
C THR A 35 -1.51 10.13 -5.91
N PRO A 36 -0.45 10.73 -6.49
CA PRO A 36 -0.53 12.09 -7.01
C PRO A 36 -1.63 12.19 -8.06
N GLU A 37 -2.35 13.31 -8.10
CA GLU A 37 -3.27 13.61 -9.21
C GLU A 37 -2.45 13.86 -10.49
N PRO A 38 -2.98 13.52 -11.68
CA PRO A 38 -2.26 13.72 -12.93
C PRO A 38 -2.00 15.22 -13.17
N GLU A 39 -0.72 15.59 -13.37
CA GLU A 39 -0.28 16.98 -13.60
C GLU A 39 0.29 17.23 -15.01
N GLY A 40 0.32 16.21 -15.88
CA GLY A 40 0.77 16.34 -17.26
C GLY A 40 -0.12 17.28 -18.07
N GLU A 41 0.47 18.07 -18.98
CA GLU A 41 -0.27 19.00 -19.86
C GLU A 41 -1.30 18.29 -20.76
N ASP A 42 -1.16 16.98 -20.96
CA ASP A 42 -2.06 16.11 -21.72
C ASP A 42 -3.15 15.43 -20.85
N GLY A 43 -3.18 15.73 -19.55
CA GLY A 43 -4.08 15.12 -18.58
C GLY A 43 -3.62 13.76 -18.05
N ASN A 44 -2.38 13.35 -18.34
CA ASN A 44 -1.77 12.14 -17.77
C ASN A 44 -0.87 12.46 -16.56
N HIS A 45 -0.35 11.42 -15.92
CA HIS A 45 0.67 11.59 -14.90
C HIS A 45 2.03 11.88 -15.56
N THR A 46 2.88 12.67 -14.88
CA THR A 46 4.27 12.89 -15.31
C THR A 46 5.12 11.65 -15.06
N ASP A 47 6.30 11.56 -15.67
CA ASP A 47 7.23 10.45 -15.42
C ASP A 47 7.62 10.34 -13.94
N GLU A 48 7.84 11.47 -13.27
CA GLU A 48 8.12 11.52 -11.83
C GLU A 48 6.95 10.97 -10.99
N GLN A 49 5.71 11.27 -11.40
CA GLN A 49 4.51 10.73 -10.76
C GLN A 49 4.37 9.23 -11.01
N HIS A 50 4.68 8.74 -12.22
CA HIS A 50 4.73 7.31 -12.51
C HIS A 50 5.78 6.59 -11.67
N GLU A 51 6.97 7.16 -11.49
CA GLU A 51 8.00 6.61 -10.61
C GLU A 51 7.49 6.54 -9.15
N ALA A 52 6.87 7.61 -8.65
CA ALA A 52 6.27 7.62 -7.32
C ALA A 52 5.15 6.58 -7.17
N MET A 53 4.34 6.36 -8.21
CA MET A 53 3.29 5.33 -8.22
C MET A 53 3.86 3.91 -8.28
N ALA A 54 4.98 3.72 -8.98
CA ALA A 54 5.63 2.40 -9.10
C ALA A 54 6.09 1.87 -7.74
N VAL A 55 6.54 2.75 -6.83
CA VAL A 55 6.93 2.38 -5.46
C VAL A 55 5.78 1.69 -4.71
N TRP A 56 4.53 2.10 -4.94
CA TRP A 56 3.37 1.49 -4.28
C TRP A 56 3.11 0.05 -4.73
N ASN A 57 3.45 -0.28 -5.98
CA ASN A 57 3.35 -1.65 -6.46
C ASN A 57 4.36 -2.56 -5.75
N GLU A 58 5.62 -2.12 -5.61
CA GLU A 58 6.65 -2.88 -4.89
C GLU A 58 6.24 -3.15 -3.45
N ARG A 59 5.78 -2.11 -2.75
CA ARG A 59 5.25 -2.20 -1.38
C ARG A 59 4.11 -3.20 -1.24
N LEU A 60 3.16 -3.19 -2.18
CA LEU A 60 2.07 -4.15 -2.16
C LEU A 60 2.58 -5.59 -2.34
N GLN A 61 3.51 -5.83 -3.27
CA GLN A 61 4.10 -7.16 -3.46
C GLN A 61 4.80 -7.66 -2.19
N GLU A 62 5.57 -6.82 -1.51
CA GLU A 62 6.22 -7.17 -0.24
C GLU A 62 5.19 -7.57 0.84
N LEU A 63 4.07 -6.85 0.95
CA LEU A 63 3.01 -7.22 1.89
C LEU A 63 2.37 -8.57 1.54
N MET A 64 2.13 -8.84 0.25
CA MET A 64 1.59 -10.13 -0.20
C MET A 64 2.55 -11.28 0.07
N GLU A 65 3.86 -11.07 -0.07
CA GLU A 65 4.88 -12.05 0.27
C GLU A 65 4.91 -12.35 1.77
N LYS A 66 4.82 -11.32 2.62
CA LYS A 66 4.75 -11.47 4.09
C LYS A 66 3.52 -12.26 4.52
N GLU A 67 2.34 -11.93 3.98
CA GLU A 67 1.10 -12.67 4.24
C GLU A 67 1.22 -14.14 3.84
N ARG A 68 1.76 -14.40 2.65
CA ARG A 68 1.95 -15.76 2.13
C ARG A 68 2.94 -16.57 2.95
N ALA A 69 4.06 -15.97 3.36
CA ALA A 69 5.08 -16.62 4.18
C ALA A 69 4.53 -17.04 5.54
N ARG A 70 3.55 -16.30 6.09
CA ARG A 70 2.90 -16.62 7.36
C ARG A 70 1.88 -17.76 7.28
N SER A 71 1.36 -18.03 6.08
CA SER A 71 0.31 -19.02 5.84
C SER A 71 0.83 -20.46 5.65
N ASN A 72 2.13 -20.69 5.79
CA ASN A 72 2.82 -21.96 5.48
C ASN A 72 3.63 -22.47 6.66
#